data_AF-A0AAD0HLX7-F1
#
_entry.id   AF-A0AAD0HLX7-F1
#
_cell.length_a   1.000
_cell.length_b   1.000
_cell.length_c   1.000
_cell.angle_alpha   90.00
_cell.angle_beta   90.00
_cell.angle_gamma   90.00
#
_symmetry.space_group_name_H-M   'P 1'
#
loop_
_entity.id
_entity.type
_entity.pdbx_description
1 polymer ?
#
loop_
_entity_poly.entity_id
_entity_poly.type
_entity_poly.pdbx_seq_one_letter_code
_entity_poly.pdbx_strand_id
1 'polypeptide(L)'
;MNDRYSRQILFPPVGEKGQHALADSHVLIVGAGALGTASAEGLVRSGIGTLTIVDRDYVEFSNLQRQQLYTEHDAKTHVPKAAAAKKRLQEINHEVTIHALIEDAGVELLRPLFQRADIVIDATDNFETRMVMNDLSLETKTPWIYGACVSSQGMYMTILPDKTPCLSCVFTELPVGGLTCDTAGIISPAVQMVSAYQQTEALKYLTGHEDQIERKFVTFDLWQATSFKMDMSRTKQKDCPSCGEERTYPYIHEQRKKTTILCGRDTVQVVSKDLANLSFEHVKERLSSICEVEANAFLIHVRYENYRIVFFKGGRALIHGTNDEKVANSLLARLLGI
;
A
#
# COMPACT_ATOMS: atom_id res chain seq x y z
N MET A 1 10.57 16.89 30.21
CA MET A 1 10.11 15.59 29.67
C MET A 1 9.02 15.89 28.67
N ASN A 2 9.12 15.36 27.45
CA ASN A 2 8.07 15.51 26.46
C ASN A 2 6.85 14.71 26.95
N ASP A 3 5.71 15.36 27.17
CA ASP A 3 4.49 14.77 27.71
C ASP A 3 3.57 14.19 26.62
N ARG A 4 4.03 14.19 25.35
CA ARG A 4 3.33 13.72 24.15
C ARG A 4 2.62 12.36 24.36
N TYR A 5 3.29 11.40 24.98
CA TYR A 5 2.78 10.03 25.16
C TYR A 5 2.18 9.78 26.55
N SER A 6 2.03 10.80 27.40
CA SER A 6 1.56 10.65 28.78
C SER A 6 0.25 9.87 28.89
N ARG A 7 -0.71 10.09 27.97
CA ARG A 7 -2.00 9.37 27.95
C ARG A 7 -1.89 7.93 27.47
N GLN A 8 -0.98 7.65 26.54
CA GLN A 8 -0.75 6.30 26.02
C GLN A 8 -0.03 5.43 27.05
N ILE A 9 0.95 5.99 27.77
CA ILE A 9 1.70 5.31 28.83
C ILE A 9 0.80 4.88 30.00
N LEU A 10 -0.30 5.61 30.26
CA LEU A 10 -1.26 5.22 31.32
C LEU A 10 -2.00 3.91 31.01
N PHE A 11 -2.03 3.46 29.75
CA PHE A 11 -2.62 2.18 29.40
C PHE A 11 -1.63 1.05 29.71
N PRO A 12 -1.90 0.16 30.69
CA PRO A 12 -0.89 -0.77 31.21
C PRO A 12 -0.24 -1.71 30.18
N PRO A 13 -0.96 -2.22 29.15
CA PRO A 13 -0.32 -3.02 28.09
C PRO A 13 0.71 -2.23 27.27
N VAL A 14 0.62 -0.90 27.20
CA VAL A 14 1.71 -0.10 26.61
C VAL A 14 2.72 0.25 27.71
N GLY A 15 2.31 1.03 28.71
CA GLY A 15 3.23 1.49 29.76
C GLY A 15 4.46 2.23 29.22
N GLU A 16 5.44 2.49 30.08
CA GLU A 16 6.70 3.11 29.64
C GLU A 16 7.52 2.17 28.75
N LYS A 17 7.52 0.87 29.04
CA LYS A 17 8.30 -0.12 28.28
C LYS A 17 7.78 -0.28 26.85
N GLY A 18 6.47 -0.41 26.67
CA GLY A 18 5.86 -0.50 25.36
C GLY A 18 6.04 0.80 24.57
N GLN A 19 5.99 1.97 25.22
CA GLN A 19 6.28 3.22 24.53
C GLN A 19 7.72 3.29 24.00
N HIS A 20 8.71 2.82 24.76
CA HIS A 20 10.09 2.70 24.28
C HIS A 20 10.19 1.69 23.13
N ALA A 21 9.53 0.53 23.24
CA ALA A 21 9.52 -0.47 22.17
C ALA A 21 8.91 0.08 20.86
N LEU A 22 7.85 0.91 20.96
CA LEU A 22 7.32 1.62 19.79
C LEU A 22 8.37 2.57 19.21
N ALA A 23 9.03 3.37 20.04
CA ALA A 23 10.05 4.32 19.58
C ALA A 23 11.27 3.65 18.92
N ASP A 24 11.54 2.38 19.22
CA ASP A 24 12.61 1.59 18.59
C ASP A 24 12.15 0.82 17.33
N SER A 25 10.83 0.78 17.07
CA SER A 25 10.26 -0.05 16.01
C SER A 25 10.29 0.57 14.60
N HIS A 26 10.32 -0.30 13.59
CA HIS A 26 10.16 0.02 12.17
C HIS A 26 8.90 -0.62 11.57
N VAL A 27 7.95 0.21 11.14
CA VAL A 27 6.77 -0.22 10.39
C VAL A 27 6.93 0.04 8.90
N LEU A 28 6.63 -0.96 8.07
CA LEU A 28 6.45 -0.82 6.63
C LEU A 28 4.95 -0.74 6.29
N ILE A 29 4.55 0.27 5.53
CA ILE A 29 3.20 0.38 4.96
C ILE A 29 3.31 0.33 3.44
N VAL A 30 2.64 -0.65 2.82
CA VAL A 30 2.59 -0.79 1.37
C VAL A 30 1.25 -0.28 0.89
N GLY A 31 1.27 0.87 0.21
CA GLY A 31 0.10 1.65 -0.15
C GLY A 31 -0.08 2.88 0.75
N ALA A 32 -0.28 4.04 0.14
CA ALA A 32 -0.62 5.32 0.75
C ALA A 32 -2.03 5.77 0.32
N GLY A 33 -2.91 4.80 0.08
CA GLY A 33 -4.34 5.02 -0.16
C GLY A 33 -5.13 5.25 1.14
N ALA A 34 -6.40 4.85 1.13
CA ALA A 34 -7.31 5.09 2.26
C ALA A 34 -6.81 4.45 3.56
N LEU A 35 -6.54 3.14 3.54
CA LEU A 35 -6.01 2.42 4.70
C LEU A 35 -4.62 2.92 5.09
N GLY A 36 -3.76 3.15 4.11
CA GLY A 36 -2.37 3.56 4.33
C GLY A 36 -2.27 4.90 5.04
N THR A 37 -3.05 5.90 4.59
CA THR A 37 -3.09 7.22 5.23
C THR A 37 -3.60 7.16 6.67
N ALA A 38 -4.67 6.40 6.92
CA ALA A 38 -5.24 6.26 8.26
C ALA A 38 -4.30 5.49 9.22
N SER A 39 -3.75 4.36 8.78
CA SER A 39 -2.81 3.55 9.57
C SER A 39 -1.49 4.29 9.83
N ALA A 40 -0.93 4.96 8.82
CA ALA A 40 0.28 5.75 8.99
C ALA A 40 0.12 6.86 10.02
N GLU A 41 -0.98 7.62 9.95
CA GLU A 41 -1.25 8.69 10.89
C GLU A 41 -1.38 8.17 12.32
N GLY A 42 -2.17 7.12 12.53
CA GLY A 42 -2.35 6.51 13.84
C GLY A 42 -1.03 6.05 14.44
N LEU A 43 -0.22 5.31 13.68
CA LEU A 43 1.06 4.77 14.15
C LEU A 43 2.09 5.87 14.45
N VAL A 44 2.20 6.89 13.60
CA VAL A 44 3.08 8.05 13.83
C VAL A 44 2.67 8.82 15.08
N ARG A 45 1.36 8.96 15.33
CA ARG A 45 0.82 9.55 16.57
C ARG A 45 1.11 8.69 17.80
N SER A 46 1.12 7.36 17.66
CA SER A 46 1.48 6.42 18.72
C SER A 46 2.98 6.40 19.05
N GLY A 47 3.81 7.01 18.22
CA GLY A 47 5.25 7.16 18.46
C GLY A 47 6.07 5.95 18.06
N ILE A 48 5.77 5.33 16.92
CA ILE A 48 6.71 4.41 16.28
C ILE A 48 8.02 5.13 15.93
N GLY A 49 9.15 4.42 15.91
CA GLY A 49 10.46 5.02 15.61
C GLY A 49 10.66 5.37 14.14
N THR A 50 10.35 4.39 13.27
CA THR A 50 10.56 4.51 11.83
C THR A 50 9.31 4.05 11.07
N LEU A 51 8.92 4.83 10.06
CA LEU A 51 7.90 4.49 9.09
C LEU A 51 8.50 4.50 7.69
N THR A 52 8.39 3.39 6.96
CA THR A 52 8.56 3.38 5.50
C THR A 52 7.21 3.25 4.83
N ILE A 53 6.88 4.17 3.93
CA ILE A 53 5.66 4.13 3.13
C ILE A 53 6.00 4.03 1.64
N VAL A 54 5.42 3.04 0.96
CA VAL A 54 5.61 2.79 -0.47
C VAL A 54 4.30 3.06 -1.19
N ASP A 55 4.28 4.00 -2.11
CA ASP A 55 3.14 4.21 -2.99
C ASP A 55 3.57 4.89 -4.28
N ARG A 56 3.02 4.41 -5.39
CA ARG A 56 3.39 4.82 -6.75
C ARG A 56 2.45 5.89 -7.34
N ASP A 57 1.29 6.11 -6.74
CA ASP A 57 0.27 7.01 -7.25
C ASP A 57 0.55 8.46 -6.83
N TYR A 58 -0.22 9.38 -7.40
CA TYR A 58 -0.32 10.76 -7.00
C TYR A 58 -1.71 11.05 -6.43
N VAL A 59 -1.84 12.17 -5.70
CA VAL A 59 -3.10 12.57 -5.08
C VAL A 59 -4.09 13.06 -6.15
N GLU A 60 -5.32 12.53 -6.11
CA GLU A 60 -6.45 12.99 -6.94
C GLU A 60 -7.62 13.50 -6.09
N PHE A 61 -8.47 14.38 -6.61
CA PHE A 61 -9.62 14.92 -5.86
C PHE A 61 -10.57 13.84 -5.34
N SER A 62 -10.80 12.77 -6.13
CA SER A 62 -11.63 11.63 -5.73
C SER A 62 -11.08 10.86 -4.51
N ASN A 63 -9.82 11.11 -4.15
CA ASN A 63 -9.16 10.49 -3.01
C ASN A 63 -9.52 11.19 -1.69
N LEU A 64 -9.79 12.50 -1.73
CA LEU A 64 -9.86 13.37 -0.54
C LEU A 64 -10.98 12.99 0.43
N GLN A 65 -12.05 12.34 -0.04
CA GLN A 65 -13.15 11.89 0.83
C GLN A 65 -12.74 10.82 1.86
N ARG A 66 -11.64 10.10 1.62
CA ARG A 66 -11.19 8.95 2.46
C ARG A 66 -9.69 8.88 2.75
N GLN A 67 -8.88 9.79 2.21
CA GLN A 67 -7.41 9.77 2.35
C GLN A 67 -6.98 11.01 3.14
N GLN A 68 -6.97 10.89 4.46
CA GLN A 68 -6.94 12.03 5.39
C GLN A 68 -5.61 12.79 5.46
N LEU A 69 -4.53 12.23 4.91
CA LEU A 69 -3.23 12.89 4.87
C LEU A 69 -3.11 13.93 3.75
N TYR A 70 -4.08 14.02 2.84
CA TYR A 70 -3.99 14.84 1.63
C TYR A 70 -4.94 16.03 1.65
N THR A 71 -4.55 17.07 0.92
CA THR A 71 -5.31 18.31 0.78
C THR A 71 -5.73 18.56 -0.67
N GLU A 72 -6.64 19.51 -0.88
CA GLU A 72 -6.96 19.97 -2.24
C GLU A 72 -5.73 20.51 -2.98
N HIS A 73 -4.76 21.11 -2.27
CA HIS A 73 -3.55 21.60 -2.91
C HIS A 73 -2.71 20.45 -3.47
N ASP A 74 -2.57 19.36 -2.71
CA ASP A 74 -1.85 18.17 -3.16
C ASP A 74 -2.52 17.54 -4.40
N ALA A 75 -3.87 17.53 -4.42
CA ALA A 75 -4.65 17.07 -5.57
C ALA A 75 -4.48 17.98 -6.80
N LYS A 76 -4.55 19.31 -6.62
CA LYS A 76 -4.38 20.29 -7.71
C LYS A 76 -2.98 20.22 -8.34
N THR A 77 -1.96 19.92 -7.54
CA THR A 77 -0.56 19.89 -7.98
C THR A 77 -0.04 18.48 -8.28
N HIS A 78 -0.91 17.46 -8.18
CA HIS A 78 -0.60 16.06 -8.42
C HIS A 78 0.65 15.59 -7.66
N VAL A 79 0.72 15.90 -6.36
CA VAL A 79 1.85 15.46 -5.53
C VAL A 79 1.82 13.94 -5.41
N PRO A 80 2.96 13.23 -5.52
CA PRO A 80 3.02 11.80 -5.23
C PRO A 80 2.52 11.49 -3.81
N LYS A 81 1.68 10.46 -3.67
CA LYS A 81 1.03 10.11 -2.40
C LYS A 81 2.03 9.88 -1.28
N ALA A 82 3.07 9.09 -1.52
CA ALA A 82 4.12 8.83 -0.53
C ALA A 82 4.82 10.12 -0.06
N ALA A 83 5.08 11.06 -0.98
CA ALA A 83 5.71 12.34 -0.66
C ALA A 83 4.79 13.26 0.15
N ALA A 84 3.52 13.38 -0.26
CA ALA A 84 2.51 14.15 0.46
C ALA A 84 2.29 13.59 1.88
N ALA A 85 2.20 12.26 2.00
CA ALA A 85 2.06 11.57 3.28
C ALA A 85 3.25 11.87 4.20
N LYS A 86 4.49 11.75 3.71
CA LYS A 86 5.69 12.09 4.49
C LYS A 86 5.65 13.52 5.01
N LYS A 87 5.38 14.50 4.15
CA LYS A 87 5.30 15.91 4.55
C LYS A 87 4.29 16.08 5.69
N ARG A 88 3.09 15.54 5.53
CA ARG A 88 2.02 15.66 6.53
C ARG A 88 2.35 14.95 7.84
N LEU A 89 2.91 13.75 7.79
CA LEU A 89 3.26 12.97 8.98
C LEU A 89 4.42 13.60 9.76
N GLN A 90 5.38 14.23 9.09
CA GLN A 90 6.45 14.98 9.73
C GLN A 90 5.93 16.21 10.50
N GLU A 91 4.86 16.86 10.02
CA GLU A 91 4.17 17.92 10.76
C GLU A 91 3.45 17.39 12.02
N ILE A 92 2.97 16.14 11.98
CA ILE A 92 2.28 15.50 13.10
C ILE A 92 3.26 15.09 14.20
N ASN A 93 4.37 14.46 13.82
CA ASN A 93 5.40 14.04 14.76
C ASN A 93 6.78 14.01 14.09
N HIS A 94 7.61 15.01 14.39
CA HIS A 94 8.95 15.16 13.84
C HIS A 94 9.99 14.20 14.46
N GLU A 95 9.65 13.54 15.58
CA GLU A 95 10.53 12.56 16.23
C GLU A 95 10.56 11.23 15.46
N VAL A 96 9.56 10.96 14.61
CA VAL A 96 9.47 9.73 13.80
C VAL A 96 10.28 9.89 12.51
N THR A 97 11.13 8.91 12.23
CA THR A 97 11.86 8.85 10.95
C THR A 97 10.92 8.35 9.85
N ILE A 98 10.69 9.16 8.81
CA ILE A 98 9.76 8.82 7.74
C ILE A 98 10.48 8.72 6.38
N HIS A 99 10.46 7.52 5.82
CA HIS A 99 10.92 7.21 4.47
C HIS A 99 9.73 7.07 3.52
N ALA A 100 9.70 7.90 2.47
CA ALA A 100 8.70 7.82 1.42
C ALA A 100 9.34 7.33 0.13
N LEU A 101 8.82 6.23 -0.42
CA LEU A 101 9.28 5.62 -1.65
C LEU A 101 8.18 5.76 -2.71
N ILE A 102 8.45 6.54 -3.76
CA ILE A 102 7.51 6.81 -4.86
C ILE A 102 7.70 5.75 -5.94
N GLU A 103 7.47 4.49 -5.57
CA GLU A 103 7.85 3.34 -6.38
C GLU A 103 6.74 2.29 -6.40
N ASP A 104 6.77 1.46 -7.45
CA ASP A 104 5.92 0.29 -7.55
C ASP A 104 6.30 -0.76 -6.49
N ALA A 105 5.29 -1.39 -5.89
CA ALA A 105 5.47 -2.37 -4.81
C ALA A 105 5.90 -3.76 -5.35
N GLY A 106 6.96 -3.79 -6.15
CA GLY A 106 7.53 -5.00 -6.73
C GLY A 106 8.45 -5.77 -5.77
N VAL A 107 8.73 -7.03 -6.10
CA VAL A 107 9.54 -7.96 -5.28
C VAL A 107 10.92 -7.39 -4.95
N GLU A 108 11.62 -6.85 -5.95
CA GLU A 108 12.99 -6.29 -5.77
C GLU A 108 13.04 -5.14 -4.76
N LEU A 109 11.99 -4.32 -4.74
CA LEU A 109 11.86 -3.23 -3.77
C LEU A 109 11.42 -3.75 -2.41
N LEU A 110 10.38 -4.57 -2.36
CA LEU A 110 9.75 -4.98 -1.12
C LEU A 110 10.60 -5.97 -0.32
N ARG A 111 11.30 -6.91 -0.95
CA ARG A 111 12.09 -7.94 -0.27
C ARG A 111 13.07 -7.36 0.77
N PRO A 112 13.96 -6.39 0.43
CA PRO A 112 14.84 -5.79 1.43
C PRO A 112 14.11 -4.92 2.46
N LEU A 113 12.91 -4.40 2.16
CA LEU A 113 12.11 -3.64 3.12
C LEU A 113 11.45 -4.55 4.16
N PHE A 114 10.91 -5.69 3.73
CA PHE A 114 10.38 -6.72 4.61
C PHE A 114 11.45 -7.19 5.60
N GLN A 115 12.67 -7.48 5.13
CA GLN A 115 13.79 -7.91 5.99
C GLN A 115 14.17 -6.92 7.09
N ARG A 116 13.82 -5.63 6.96
CA ARG A 116 14.19 -4.58 7.92
C ARG A 116 13.04 -4.17 8.83
N ALA A 117 11.80 -4.38 8.40
CA ALA A 117 10.64 -3.99 9.16
C ALA A 117 10.34 -4.99 10.27
N ASP A 118 9.87 -4.50 11.41
CA ASP A 118 9.36 -5.37 12.49
C ASP A 118 7.96 -5.88 12.15
N ILE A 119 7.18 -5.08 11.42
CA ILE A 119 5.83 -5.42 10.98
C ILE A 119 5.44 -4.66 9.71
N VAL A 120 4.62 -5.32 8.88
CA VAL A 120 4.09 -4.76 7.63
C VAL A 120 2.57 -4.55 7.72
N ILE A 121 2.09 -3.41 7.23
CA ILE A 121 0.66 -3.11 7.08
C ILE A 121 0.28 -3.17 5.59
N ASP A 122 -0.75 -3.96 5.27
CA ASP A 122 -1.38 -3.94 3.94
C ASP A 122 -2.27 -2.71 3.77
N ALA A 123 -1.91 -1.84 2.84
CA ALA A 123 -2.78 -0.76 2.40
C ALA A 123 -2.96 -0.78 0.87
N THR A 124 -2.77 -1.95 0.26
CA THR A 124 -2.90 -2.18 -1.17
C THR A 124 -4.34 -2.47 -1.57
N ASP A 125 -4.64 -2.23 -2.85
CA ASP A 125 -5.98 -2.40 -3.44
C ASP A 125 -6.04 -3.51 -4.49
N ASN A 126 -4.95 -4.27 -4.68
CA ASN A 126 -4.88 -5.32 -5.70
C ASN A 126 -4.34 -6.62 -5.11
N PHE A 127 -4.97 -7.74 -5.48
CA PHE A 127 -4.60 -9.06 -4.98
C PHE A 127 -3.20 -9.50 -5.39
N GLU A 128 -2.73 -9.08 -6.57
CA GLU A 128 -1.40 -9.46 -7.07
C GLU A 128 -0.31 -9.05 -6.07
N THR A 129 -0.31 -7.79 -5.63
CA THR A 129 0.65 -7.28 -4.65
C THR A 129 0.50 -8.01 -3.31
N ARG A 130 -0.73 -8.30 -2.89
CA ARG A 130 -1.00 -9.05 -1.65
C ARG A 130 -0.40 -10.45 -1.67
N MET A 131 -0.43 -11.15 -2.80
CA MET A 131 0.21 -12.47 -2.93
C MET A 131 1.75 -12.39 -2.89
N VAL A 132 2.35 -11.32 -3.43
CA VAL A 132 3.79 -11.04 -3.23
C VAL A 132 4.10 -10.77 -1.77
N MET A 133 3.31 -9.90 -1.12
CA MET A 133 3.50 -9.57 0.30
C MET A 133 3.33 -10.80 1.20
N ASN A 134 2.41 -11.70 0.86
CA ASN A 134 2.23 -12.98 1.52
C ASN A 134 3.52 -13.82 1.49
N ASP A 135 4.07 -14.02 0.30
CA ASP A 135 5.28 -14.82 0.12
C ASP A 135 6.49 -14.16 0.79
N LEU A 136 6.64 -12.83 0.68
CA LEU A 136 7.70 -12.07 1.36
C LEU A 136 7.58 -12.12 2.89
N SER A 137 6.37 -12.02 3.44
CA SER A 137 6.11 -12.16 4.89
C SER A 137 6.62 -13.51 5.39
N LEU A 138 6.33 -14.57 4.66
CA LEU A 138 6.72 -15.94 5.02
C LEU A 138 8.21 -16.23 4.78
N GLU A 139 8.79 -15.72 3.69
CA GLU A 139 10.21 -15.84 3.36
C GLU A 139 11.08 -15.13 4.39
N THR A 140 10.71 -13.90 4.75
CA THR A 140 11.49 -13.05 5.66
C THR A 140 11.13 -13.25 7.14
N LYS A 141 10.08 -14.03 7.43
CA LYS A 141 9.48 -14.21 8.76
C LYS A 141 9.00 -12.91 9.39
N THR A 142 8.61 -11.95 8.57
CA THR A 142 8.09 -10.65 9.01
C THR A 142 6.57 -10.69 9.12
N PRO A 143 5.98 -10.39 10.28
CA PRO A 143 4.53 -10.26 10.45
C PRO A 143 3.90 -9.29 9.46
N TRP A 144 2.70 -9.64 9.00
CA TRP A 144 1.97 -8.85 8.04
C TRP A 144 0.49 -8.76 8.42
N ILE A 145 -0.04 -7.54 8.49
CA ILE A 145 -1.46 -7.30 8.80
C ILE A 145 -2.19 -6.97 7.50
N TYR A 146 -2.90 -7.98 6.98
CA TYR A 146 -3.81 -7.86 5.85
C TYR A 146 -5.02 -6.99 6.23
N GLY A 147 -5.40 -6.09 5.34
CA GLY A 147 -6.57 -5.22 5.47
C GLY A 147 -7.18 -4.91 4.12
N ALA A 148 -8.50 -4.97 4.02
CA ALA A 148 -9.24 -4.60 2.81
C ALA A 148 -10.60 -4.01 3.16
N CYS A 149 -11.08 -3.10 2.32
CA CYS A 149 -12.41 -2.50 2.47
C CYS A 149 -12.97 -2.06 1.11
N VAL A 150 -14.29 -2.15 0.97
CA VAL A 150 -15.05 -1.73 -0.21
C VAL A 150 -16.49 -1.47 0.22
N SER A 151 -17.15 -0.46 -0.37
CA SER A 151 -18.50 -0.04 0.05
C SER A 151 -18.53 0.29 1.55
N SER A 152 -19.42 -0.34 2.33
CA SER A 152 -19.50 -0.31 3.79
C SER A 152 -18.79 -1.47 4.49
N GLN A 153 -18.12 -2.33 3.73
CA GLN A 153 -17.54 -3.57 4.21
C GLN A 153 -16.03 -3.45 4.44
N GLY A 154 -15.55 -4.18 5.44
CA GLY A 154 -14.14 -4.24 5.77
C GLY A 154 -13.76 -5.60 6.31
N MET A 155 -12.48 -5.94 6.14
CA MET A 155 -11.90 -7.17 6.64
C MET A 155 -10.44 -6.97 7.02
N TYR A 156 -9.97 -7.74 7.99
CA TYR A 156 -8.55 -7.81 8.33
C TYR A 156 -8.17 -9.20 8.83
N MET A 157 -6.87 -9.49 8.76
CA MET A 157 -6.27 -10.70 9.30
C MET A 157 -4.80 -10.45 9.59
N THR A 158 -4.32 -10.92 10.73
CA THR A 158 -2.90 -10.86 11.07
C THR A 158 -2.22 -12.18 10.66
N ILE A 159 -1.25 -12.08 9.76
CA ILE A 159 -0.45 -13.20 9.29
C ILE A 159 0.85 -13.18 10.08
N LEU A 160 0.99 -14.16 10.97
CA LEU A 160 2.22 -14.41 11.73
C LEU A 160 2.89 -15.67 11.15
N PRO A 161 4.07 -15.52 10.50
CA PRO A 161 4.81 -16.63 9.92
C PRO A 161 4.96 -17.79 10.89
N ASP A 162 4.83 -19.01 10.36
CA ASP A 162 4.83 -20.29 11.08
C ASP A 162 3.67 -20.50 12.10
N LYS A 163 2.96 -19.45 12.53
CA LYS A 163 1.91 -19.50 13.57
C LYS A 163 0.48 -19.47 13.03
N THR A 164 0.20 -18.73 11.97
CA THR A 164 -1.13 -18.63 11.35
C THR A 164 -1.15 -19.24 9.96
N PRO A 165 -2.32 -19.55 9.38
CA PRO A 165 -2.42 -19.74 7.94
C PRO A 165 -1.95 -18.48 7.20
N CYS A 166 -1.42 -18.66 5.99
CA CYS A 166 -1.09 -17.55 5.10
C CYS A 166 -2.31 -17.14 4.26
N LEU A 167 -2.20 -16.04 3.52
CA LEU A 167 -3.26 -15.55 2.66
C LEU A 167 -3.65 -16.58 1.59
N SER A 168 -2.69 -17.30 0.99
CA SER A 168 -2.94 -18.37 0.01
C SER A 168 -3.77 -19.52 0.56
N CYS A 169 -3.65 -19.82 1.86
CA CYS A 169 -4.49 -20.84 2.51
C CYS A 169 -5.93 -20.37 2.71
N VAL A 170 -6.12 -19.06 2.93
CA VAL A 170 -7.43 -18.45 3.17
C VAL A 170 -8.18 -18.17 1.87
N PHE A 171 -7.46 -17.74 0.84
CA PHE A 171 -7.98 -17.43 -0.49
C PHE A 171 -7.39 -18.39 -1.51
N THR A 172 -8.00 -19.57 -1.64
CA THR A 172 -7.54 -20.63 -2.56
C THR A 172 -7.71 -20.27 -4.03
N GLU A 173 -8.64 -19.36 -4.35
CA GLU A 173 -8.82 -18.81 -5.70
C GLU A 173 -8.82 -17.28 -5.63
N LEU A 174 -8.10 -16.64 -6.55
CA LEU A 174 -8.16 -15.20 -6.73
C LEU A 174 -9.55 -14.84 -7.26
N PRO A 175 -10.32 -13.97 -6.56
CA PRO A 175 -11.62 -13.56 -7.07
C PRO A 175 -11.44 -12.78 -8.36
N VAL A 176 -11.86 -13.37 -9.48
CA VAL A 176 -11.87 -12.71 -10.79
C VAL A 176 -12.96 -11.63 -10.75
N GLY A 177 -12.59 -10.36 -10.92
CA GLY A 177 -13.56 -9.27 -11.01
C GLY A 177 -14.15 -8.78 -9.66
N GLY A 178 -13.38 -8.86 -8.58
CA GLY A 178 -13.80 -8.30 -7.28
C GLY A 178 -14.19 -6.83 -7.35
N LEU A 179 -15.20 -6.43 -6.57
CA LEU A 179 -15.59 -5.03 -6.40
C LEU A 179 -14.41 -4.21 -5.87
N THR A 180 -14.13 -3.09 -6.52
CA THR A 180 -13.09 -2.13 -6.10
C THR A 180 -13.75 -0.89 -5.52
N CYS A 181 -12.96 -0.07 -4.81
CA CYS A 181 -13.43 1.26 -4.37
C CYS A 181 -13.91 2.12 -5.53
N ASP A 182 -13.32 1.95 -6.72
CA ASP A 182 -13.62 2.76 -7.90
C ASP A 182 -14.87 2.25 -8.64
N THR A 183 -15.24 0.96 -8.49
CA THR A 183 -16.43 0.36 -9.12
C THR A 183 -17.65 0.27 -8.19
N ALA A 184 -17.45 -0.01 -6.91
CA ALA A 184 -18.52 -0.18 -5.92
C ALA A 184 -18.68 1.01 -4.97
N GLY A 185 -17.76 1.97 -5.02
CA GLY A 185 -17.66 3.03 -4.03
C GLY A 185 -17.09 2.54 -2.69
N ILE A 186 -16.85 3.49 -1.78
CA ILE A 186 -16.39 3.20 -0.42
C ILE A 186 -16.70 4.39 0.50
N ILE A 187 -17.16 4.11 1.72
CA ILE A 187 -17.37 5.12 2.75
C ILE A 187 -16.18 5.20 3.71
N SER A 188 -15.80 6.42 4.09
CA SER A 188 -14.68 6.68 5.00
C SER A 188 -14.73 5.89 6.33
N PRO A 189 -15.89 5.69 7.00
CA PRO A 189 -15.94 4.89 8.23
C PRO A 189 -15.44 3.45 8.10
N ALA A 190 -15.64 2.80 6.94
CA ALA A 190 -15.15 1.45 6.71
C ALA A 190 -13.61 1.41 6.72
N VAL A 191 -12.98 2.42 6.12
CA VAL A 191 -11.52 2.62 6.13
C VAL A 191 -11.03 2.81 7.56
N GLN A 192 -11.68 3.69 8.33
CA GLN A 192 -11.29 3.97 9.71
C GLN A 192 -11.35 2.71 10.58
N MET A 193 -12.42 1.92 10.46
CA MET A 193 -12.57 0.69 11.24
C MET A 193 -11.53 -0.37 10.89
N VAL A 194 -11.22 -0.59 9.60
CA VAL A 194 -10.14 -1.51 9.22
C VAL A 194 -8.78 -0.99 9.72
N SER A 195 -8.49 0.31 9.53
CA SER A 195 -7.22 0.88 9.98
C SER A 195 -7.04 0.82 11.50
N ALA A 196 -8.11 0.96 12.27
CA ALA A 196 -8.08 0.82 13.73
C ALA A 196 -7.70 -0.61 14.13
N TYR A 197 -8.21 -1.63 13.43
CA TYR A 197 -7.76 -3.00 13.63
C TYR A 197 -6.28 -3.17 13.26
N GLN A 198 -5.85 -2.64 12.12
CA GLN A 198 -4.43 -2.72 11.73
C GLN A 198 -3.49 -2.09 12.75
N GLN A 199 -3.84 -0.89 13.24
CA GLN A 199 -3.07 -0.19 14.27
C GLN A 199 -3.07 -0.98 15.59
N THR A 200 -4.22 -1.52 15.99
CA THR A 200 -4.34 -2.30 17.23
C THR A 200 -3.44 -3.53 17.21
N GLU A 201 -3.48 -4.31 16.13
CA GLU A 201 -2.67 -5.53 16.02
C GLU A 201 -1.18 -5.20 15.90
N ALA A 202 -0.82 -4.08 15.25
CA ALA A 202 0.56 -3.61 15.23
C ALA A 202 1.06 -3.19 16.61
N LEU A 203 0.28 -2.41 17.35
CA LEU A 203 0.63 -2.00 18.72
C LEU A 203 0.80 -3.22 19.64
N LYS A 204 -0.10 -4.21 19.56
CA LYS A 204 0.05 -5.46 20.32
C LYS A 204 1.36 -6.16 20.00
N TYR A 205 1.67 -6.32 18.71
CA TYR A 205 2.91 -6.98 18.28
C TYR A 205 4.16 -6.24 18.79
N LEU A 206 4.24 -4.94 18.51
CA LEU A 206 5.40 -4.11 18.82
C LEU A 206 5.62 -3.89 20.33
N THR A 207 4.56 -4.00 21.14
CA THR A 207 4.66 -3.90 22.61
C THR A 207 4.84 -5.25 23.30
N GLY A 208 5.01 -6.35 22.55
CA GLY A 208 5.30 -7.68 23.10
C GLY A 208 4.06 -8.49 23.54
N HIS A 209 2.87 -8.12 23.08
CA HIS A 209 1.59 -8.79 23.40
C HIS A 209 1.12 -9.69 22.25
N GLU A 210 2.03 -10.46 21.66
CA GLU A 210 1.75 -11.32 20.50
C GLU A 210 0.70 -12.42 20.78
N ASP A 211 0.59 -12.85 22.03
CA ASP A 211 -0.42 -13.80 22.52
C ASP A 211 -1.85 -13.23 22.48
N GLN A 212 -1.99 -11.90 22.46
CA GLN A 212 -3.27 -11.20 22.41
C GLN A 212 -3.70 -10.78 20.99
N ILE A 213 -2.90 -11.13 19.98
CA ILE A 213 -3.23 -10.88 18.58
C ILE A 213 -4.44 -11.71 18.17
N GLU A 214 -5.40 -11.07 17.50
CA GLU A 214 -6.57 -11.77 16.94
C GLU A 214 -6.11 -12.72 15.81
N ARG A 215 -6.41 -14.01 15.98
CA ARG A 215 -6.00 -15.07 15.04
C ARG A 215 -7.09 -15.41 14.01
N LYS A 216 -8.28 -14.87 14.18
CA LYS A 216 -9.43 -15.07 13.29
C LYS A 216 -9.41 -14.08 12.14
N PHE A 217 -9.97 -14.51 11.01
CA PHE A 217 -10.32 -13.61 9.92
C PHE A 217 -11.58 -12.83 10.32
N VAL A 218 -11.49 -11.51 10.36
CA VAL A 218 -12.58 -10.63 10.79
C VAL A 218 -13.14 -9.91 9.58
N THR A 219 -14.47 -9.89 9.46
CA THR A 219 -15.21 -9.16 8.44
C THR A 219 -16.41 -8.45 9.07
N PHE A 220 -16.82 -7.32 8.48
CA PHE A 220 -17.96 -6.55 8.94
C PHE A 220 -18.62 -5.79 7.78
N ASP A 221 -19.89 -5.42 7.99
CA ASP A 221 -20.62 -4.45 7.17
C ASP A 221 -21.19 -3.36 8.09
N LEU A 222 -20.67 -2.14 7.97
CA LEU A 222 -21.09 -1.01 8.80
C LEU A 222 -22.51 -0.54 8.51
N TRP A 223 -22.97 -0.65 7.26
CA TRP A 223 -24.30 -0.18 6.87
C TRP A 223 -25.39 -1.10 7.41
N GLN A 224 -25.09 -2.40 7.47
CA GLN A 224 -25.97 -3.42 8.02
C GLN A 224 -25.74 -3.67 9.52
N ALA A 225 -24.72 -3.07 10.12
CA ALA A 225 -24.28 -3.30 11.49
C ALA A 225 -24.01 -4.78 11.81
N THR A 226 -23.39 -5.52 10.88
CA THR A 226 -23.05 -6.94 11.05
C THR A 226 -21.54 -7.14 11.16
N SER A 227 -21.12 -8.17 11.90
CA SER A 227 -19.71 -8.56 11.99
C SER A 227 -19.56 -10.07 12.23
N PHE A 228 -18.49 -10.64 11.67
CA PHE A 228 -18.18 -12.06 11.78
C PHE A 228 -16.69 -12.24 12.06
N LYS A 229 -16.37 -13.24 12.88
CA LYS A 229 -15.00 -13.71 13.12
C LYS A 229 -14.92 -15.19 12.78
N MET A 230 -14.08 -15.53 11.83
CA MET A 230 -13.91 -16.90 11.34
C MET A 230 -12.56 -17.46 11.75
N ASP A 231 -12.55 -18.62 12.40
CA ASP A 231 -11.32 -19.32 12.72
C ASP A 231 -10.76 -20.00 11.46
N MET A 232 -9.63 -19.49 10.99
CA MET A 232 -8.97 -19.98 9.78
C MET A 232 -7.87 -21.00 10.08
N SER A 233 -7.63 -21.39 11.33
CA SER A 233 -6.53 -22.30 11.71
C SER A 233 -6.53 -23.61 10.92
N ARG A 234 -7.73 -24.13 10.59
CA ARG A 234 -7.92 -25.37 9.80
C ARG A 234 -7.69 -25.21 8.29
N THR A 235 -7.48 -23.99 7.80
CA THR A 235 -7.19 -23.75 6.37
C THR A 235 -5.73 -23.94 6.01
N LYS A 236 -4.82 -23.99 7.01
CA LYS A 236 -3.39 -24.20 6.77
C LYS A 236 -3.17 -25.58 6.14
N GLN A 237 -2.74 -25.58 4.87
CA GLN A 237 -2.45 -26.80 4.12
C GLN A 237 -0.96 -27.16 4.25
N LYS A 238 -0.65 -28.46 4.37
CA LYS A 238 0.75 -28.93 4.50
C LYS A 238 1.55 -28.75 3.22
N ASP A 239 0.86 -28.86 2.09
CA ASP A 239 1.35 -28.73 0.72
C ASP A 239 1.16 -27.31 0.16
N CYS A 240 0.81 -26.32 0.99
CA CYS A 240 0.73 -24.94 0.55
C CYS A 240 2.11 -24.47 0.04
N PRO A 241 2.22 -23.99 -1.22
CA PRO A 241 3.50 -23.59 -1.81
C PRO A 241 4.15 -22.38 -1.11
N SER A 242 3.37 -21.61 -0.33
CA SER A 242 3.86 -20.44 0.42
C SER A 242 4.25 -20.78 1.86
N CYS A 243 3.37 -21.46 2.63
CA CYS A 243 3.58 -21.67 4.07
C CYS A 243 3.63 -23.14 4.52
N GLY A 244 3.61 -24.09 3.57
CA GLY A 244 3.70 -25.53 3.81
C GLY A 244 5.10 -25.99 4.20
N GLU A 245 5.31 -27.30 4.10
CA GLU A 245 6.60 -27.95 4.39
C GLU A 245 7.63 -27.68 3.28
N GLU A 246 7.20 -27.78 2.01
CA GLU A 246 8.02 -27.51 0.81
C GLU A 246 7.64 -26.16 0.19
N ARG A 247 8.34 -25.10 0.57
CA ARG A 247 8.01 -23.70 0.19
C ARG A 247 8.71 -23.31 -1.10
N THR A 248 7.93 -22.97 -2.13
CA THR A 248 8.43 -22.51 -3.43
C THR A 248 8.20 -21.02 -3.66
N TYR A 249 7.40 -20.36 -2.82
CA TYR A 249 7.10 -18.92 -2.90
C TYR A 249 6.77 -18.43 -4.33
N PRO A 250 5.71 -18.97 -4.94
CA PRO A 250 5.45 -18.82 -6.38
C PRO A 250 5.35 -17.35 -6.82
N TYR A 251 4.83 -16.46 -5.97
CA TYR A 251 4.54 -15.08 -6.37
C TYR A 251 5.77 -14.17 -6.38
N ILE A 252 6.88 -14.59 -5.76
CA ILE A 252 8.16 -13.84 -5.79
C ILE A 252 9.21 -14.44 -6.72
N HIS A 253 8.98 -15.64 -7.26
CA HIS A 253 9.90 -16.31 -8.19
C HIS A 253 9.37 -16.38 -9.63
N GLU A 254 8.07 -16.26 -9.86
CA GLU A 254 7.53 -16.11 -11.21
C GLU A 254 7.75 -14.69 -11.76
N GLN A 255 8.35 -14.59 -12.95
CA GLN A 255 8.60 -13.30 -13.60
C GLN A 255 7.28 -12.61 -13.98
N ARG A 256 6.97 -11.50 -13.30
CA ARG A 256 5.80 -10.67 -13.62
C ARG A 256 5.98 -9.89 -14.92
N LYS A 257 4.85 -9.62 -15.58
CA LYS A 257 4.78 -8.83 -16.82
C LYS A 257 5.21 -7.38 -16.57
N LYS A 258 5.85 -6.76 -17.57
CA LYS A 258 6.32 -5.35 -17.55
C LYS A 258 5.18 -4.31 -17.57
N THR A 259 3.96 -4.77 -17.78
CA THR A 259 2.74 -3.99 -17.94
C THR A 259 1.70 -4.48 -16.94
N THR A 260 1.03 -3.55 -16.28
CA THR A 260 0.00 -3.85 -15.27
C THR A 260 -1.22 -2.98 -15.52
N ILE A 261 -2.40 -3.59 -15.61
CA ILE A 261 -3.68 -2.87 -15.68
C ILE A 261 -4.07 -2.45 -14.26
N LEU A 262 -4.33 -1.16 -14.06
CA LEU A 262 -4.82 -0.63 -12.78
C LEU A 262 -6.32 -0.89 -12.66
N CYS A 263 -6.71 -1.78 -11.74
CA CYS A 263 -8.10 -2.18 -11.54
C CYS A 263 -9.00 -0.95 -11.32
N GLY A 264 -10.12 -0.88 -12.07
CA GLY A 264 -11.17 0.13 -11.88
C GLY A 264 -10.88 1.53 -12.43
N ARG A 265 -9.76 1.75 -13.15
CA ARG A 265 -9.35 3.10 -13.58
C ARG A 265 -9.17 3.29 -15.09
N ASP A 266 -9.50 2.30 -15.92
CA ASP A 266 -9.18 2.31 -17.36
C ASP A 266 -7.76 2.80 -17.61
N THR A 267 -6.79 2.26 -16.87
CA THR A 267 -5.42 2.76 -16.87
C THR A 267 -4.42 1.62 -16.98
N VAL A 268 -3.47 1.74 -17.92
CA VAL A 268 -2.33 0.82 -18.05
C VAL A 268 -1.08 1.49 -17.50
N GLN A 269 -0.39 0.80 -16.60
CA GLN A 269 0.98 1.13 -16.21
C GLN A 269 1.97 0.43 -17.14
N VAL A 270 2.95 1.19 -17.63
CA VAL A 270 4.09 0.67 -18.38
C VAL A 270 5.37 1.03 -17.62
N VAL A 271 6.20 0.01 -17.36
CA VAL A 271 7.55 0.18 -16.84
C VAL A 271 8.53 -0.34 -17.89
N SER A 272 9.42 0.53 -18.39
CA SER A 272 10.38 0.18 -19.42
C SER A 272 11.78 0.71 -19.09
N LYS A 273 12.81 -0.09 -19.42
CA LYS A 273 14.21 0.34 -19.33
C LYS A 273 14.49 1.51 -20.27
N ASP A 274 13.86 1.54 -21.44
CA ASP A 274 14.04 2.62 -22.41
C ASP A 274 13.48 3.94 -21.85
N LEU A 275 12.32 3.88 -21.20
CA LEU A 275 11.77 4.99 -20.43
C LEU A 275 12.68 5.42 -19.28
N ALA A 276 13.31 4.47 -18.57
CA ALA A 276 14.23 4.78 -17.46
C ALA A 276 15.54 5.44 -17.93
N ASN A 277 15.97 5.14 -19.16
CA ASN A 277 17.16 5.72 -19.77
C ASN A 277 16.92 7.16 -20.30
N LEU A 278 15.67 7.56 -20.50
CA LEU A 278 15.34 8.93 -20.89
C LEU A 278 15.42 9.85 -19.68
N SER A 279 16.13 10.97 -19.81
CA SER A 279 16.14 11.99 -18.76
C SER A 279 14.78 12.68 -18.68
N PHE A 280 14.35 13.03 -17.46
CA PHE A 280 13.07 13.70 -17.22
C PHE A 280 12.94 15.01 -18.00
N GLU A 281 14.02 15.80 -18.10
CA GLU A 281 14.05 17.02 -18.91
C GLU A 281 13.89 16.73 -20.41
N HIS A 282 14.55 15.69 -20.93
CA HIS A 282 14.40 15.31 -22.33
C HIS A 282 12.97 14.89 -22.67
N VAL A 283 12.32 14.11 -21.78
CA VAL A 283 10.91 13.73 -21.93
C VAL A 283 10.02 14.99 -21.96
N LYS A 284 10.26 15.93 -21.03
CA LYS A 284 9.50 17.18 -20.95
C LYS A 284 9.66 18.05 -22.19
N GLU A 285 10.89 18.28 -22.65
CA GLU A 285 11.19 19.08 -23.85
C GLU A 285 10.53 18.49 -25.09
N ARG A 286 10.67 17.18 -25.28
CA ARG A 286 10.06 16.47 -26.40
C ARG A 286 8.55 16.59 -26.38
N LEU A 287 7.91 16.31 -25.25
CA LEU A 287 6.44 16.37 -25.15
C LEU A 287 5.90 17.79 -25.30
N SER A 288 6.63 18.80 -24.84
CA SER A 288 6.23 20.22 -24.97
C SER A 288 6.15 20.70 -26.42
N SER A 289 6.82 20.00 -27.35
CA SER A 289 6.72 20.24 -28.80
C SER A 289 5.49 19.58 -29.46
N ILE A 290 4.80 18.68 -28.76
CA ILE A 290 3.74 17.82 -29.31
C ILE A 290 2.38 18.13 -28.68
N CYS A 291 2.34 18.41 -27.38
CA CYS A 291 1.09 18.62 -26.64
C CYS A 291 1.27 19.58 -25.45
N GLU A 292 0.14 19.92 -24.81
CA GLU A 292 0.14 20.68 -23.56
C GLU A 292 0.72 19.83 -22.42
N VAL A 293 1.71 20.39 -21.72
CA VAL A 293 2.47 19.73 -20.67
C VAL A 293 2.31 20.47 -19.35
N GLU A 294 1.85 19.76 -18.32
CA GLU A 294 1.93 20.19 -16.93
C GLU A 294 2.98 19.34 -16.22
N ALA A 295 3.94 19.94 -15.52
CA ALA A 295 5.00 19.18 -14.86
C ALA A 295 5.31 19.72 -13.47
N ASN A 296 5.68 18.81 -12.57
CA ASN A 296 6.25 19.13 -11.26
C ASN A 296 7.61 18.44 -11.09
N ALA A 297 8.19 18.48 -9.90
CA ALA A 297 9.51 17.90 -9.64
C ALA A 297 9.57 16.36 -9.77
N PHE A 298 8.42 15.69 -9.84
CA PHE A 298 8.28 14.23 -9.79
C PHE A 298 7.66 13.62 -11.06
N LEU A 299 6.72 14.34 -11.68
CA LEU A 299 5.94 13.83 -12.81
C LEU A 299 5.70 14.87 -13.91
N ILE A 300 5.47 14.35 -15.11
CA ILE A 300 5.04 15.10 -16.30
C ILE A 300 3.66 14.56 -16.68
N HIS A 301 2.69 15.44 -16.71
CA HIS A 301 1.33 15.16 -17.09
C HIS A 301 1.06 15.75 -18.48
N VAL A 302 0.55 14.93 -19.39
CA VAL A 302 0.19 15.36 -20.75
C VAL A 302 -1.21 14.88 -21.11
N ARG A 303 -1.89 15.71 -21.90
CA ARG A 303 -3.11 15.30 -22.62
C ARG A 303 -2.76 15.13 -24.08
N TYR A 304 -3.03 13.96 -24.61
CA TYR A 304 -2.75 13.64 -25.99
C TYR A 304 -3.91 12.83 -26.58
N GLU A 305 -4.57 13.41 -27.58
CA GLU A 305 -5.86 12.91 -28.10
C GLU A 305 -6.87 12.74 -26.94
N ASN A 306 -7.42 11.54 -26.78
CA ASN A 306 -8.37 11.21 -25.71
C ASN A 306 -7.69 10.62 -24.46
N TYR A 307 -6.36 10.59 -24.42
CA TYR A 307 -5.60 9.96 -23.36
C TYR A 307 -4.95 10.99 -22.45
N ARG A 308 -5.04 10.73 -21.14
CA ARG A 308 -4.25 11.40 -20.12
C ARG A 308 -3.05 10.51 -19.83
N ILE A 309 -1.84 11.02 -19.95
CA ILE A 309 -0.61 10.24 -19.75
C ILE A 309 0.25 10.92 -18.69
N VAL A 310 0.73 10.15 -17.73
CA VAL A 310 1.57 10.63 -16.63
C VAL A 310 2.90 9.89 -16.66
N PHE A 311 3.99 10.62 -16.84
CA PHE A 311 5.35 10.10 -16.80
C PHE A 311 5.99 10.41 -15.46
N PHE A 312 6.59 9.40 -14.83
CA PHE A 312 7.28 9.53 -13.54
C PHE A 312 8.78 9.56 -13.76
N LYS A 313 9.47 10.33 -12.93
CA LYS A 313 10.92 10.26 -12.79
C LYS A 313 11.31 8.83 -12.37
N GLY A 314 12.01 8.09 -13.23
CA GLY A 314 12.34 6.67 -13.01
C GLY A 314 11.87 5.69 -14.09
N GLY A 315 11.26 6.18 -15.18
CA GLY A 315 10.98 5.35 -16.36
C GLY A 315 9.65 4.61 -16.33
N ARG A 316 8.69 5.17 -15.60
CA ARG A 316 7.32 4.65 -15.48
C ARG A 316 6.34 5.61 -16.13
N ALA A 317 5.33 5.07 -16.79
CA ALA A 317 4.24 5.85 -17.37
C ALA A 317 2.88 5.23 -17.01
N LEU A 318 1.88 6.08 -16.75
CA LEU A 318 0.48 5.71 -16.61
C LEU A 318 -0.30 6.27 -17.80
N ILE A 319 -1.02 5.40 -18.50
CA ILE A 319 -1.85 5.76 -19.65
C ILE A 319 -3.31 5.55 -19.24
N HIS A 320 -4.01 6.66 -18.99
CA HIS A 320 -5.43 6.66 -18.65
C HIS A 320 -6.31 6.70 -19.90
N GLY A 321 -7.46 6.03 -19.86
CA GLY A 321 -8.40 5.89 -20.97
C GLY A 321 -8.25 4.58 -21.76
N THR A 322 -7.50 3.59 -21.24
CA THR A 322 -7.34 2.27 -21.88
C THR A 322 -7.03 1.18 -20.85
N ASN A 323 -7.51 -0.04 -21.11
CA ASN A 323 -7.05 -1.28 -20.46
C ASN A 323 -6.24 -2.17 -21.40
N ASP A 324 -5.96 -1.71 -22.62
CA ASP A 324 -5.20 -2.45 -23.62
C ASP A 324 -3.72 -2.06 -23.58
N GLU A 325 -2.87 -3.03 -23.18
CA GLU A 325 -1.42 -2.88 -23.14
C GLU A 325 -0.83 -2.51 -24.49
N LYS A 326 -1.39 -3.00 -25.61
CA LYS A 326 -0.89 -2.68 -26.96
C LYS A 326 -1.14 -1.22 -27.30
N VAL A 327 -2.31 -0.69 -26.93
CA VAL A 327 -2.63 0.73 -27.09
C VAL A 327 -1.67 1.58 -26.26
N ALA A 328 -1.45 1.21 -24.99
CA ALA A 328 -0.54 1.93 -24.11
C ALA A 328 0.91 1.98 -24.66
N ASN A 329 1.44 0.83 -25.10
CA ASN A 329 2.78 0.77 -25.68
C ASN A 329 2.87 1.54 -27.01
N SER A 330 1.84 1.46 -27.87
CA SER A 330 1.79 2.22 -29.13
C SER A 330 1.80 3.74 -28.89
N LEU A 331 1.10 4.22 -27.86
CA LEU A 331 1.12 5.63 -27.47
C LEU A 331 2.51 6.09 -27.03
N LEU A 332 3.21 5.29 -26.22
CA LEU A 332 4.57 5.59 -25.79
C LEU A 332 5.54 5.60 -26.97
N ALA A 333 5.42 4.64 -27.89
CA ALA A 333 6.23 4.60 -29.11
C ALA A 333 6.01 5.84 -29.98
N ARG A 334 4.75 6.27 -30.15
CA ARG A 334 4.42 7.48 -30.92
C ARG A 334 4.96 8.75 -30.28
N LEU A 335 4.86 8.89 -28.95
CA LEU A 335 5.26 10.11 -28.24
C LEU A 335 6.78 10.19 -28.02
N LEU A 336 7.41 9.09 -27.62
CA LEU A 336 8.80 9.06 -27.18
C LEU A 336 9.75 8.31 -28.13
N GLY A 337 9.22 7.58 -29.12
CA GLY A 337 10.03 6.84 -30.09
C GLY A 337 10.68 5.57 -29.53
N ILE A 338 10.06 4.95 -28.52
CA ILE A 338 10.56 3.79 -27.77
C ILE A 338 9.70 2.54 -27.97
#